data_AF-A0A2V6P549-F1
#
_entry.id   AF-A0A2V6P549-F1
#
_cell.length_a   1.000
_cell.length_b   1.000
_cell.length_c   1.000
_cell.angle_alpha   90.00
_cell.angle_beta   90.00
_cell.angle_gamma   90.00
#
_symmetry.space_group_name_H-M   'P 1'
#
loop_
_entity.id
_entity.type
_entity.pdbx_description
1 polymer ?
#
loop_
_entity_poly.entity_id
_entity_poly.type
_entity_poly.pdbx_seq_one_letter_code
_entity_poly.pdbx_strand_id
1 'polypeptide(L)'
;MPGNIDVTELKELEFSVGKVRVKAAFVNHPGVCVGYRLFSSAGSIAYLPDNEPFQRMRSHPGGQETSDRLEALKYASDQDQKIIEFLKDADVLIIDSQYDDAEYQSHVGWGHGCVEDVVALALFARVRQL
;
A
#
# COMPACT_ATOMS: atom_id res chain seq x y z
N MET A 1 -12.27 27.10 22.06
CA MET A 1 -11.21 27.63 21.19
C MET A 1 -11.51 27.15 19.78
N PRO A 2 -11.86 28.00 18.80
CA PRO A 2 -11.93 27.54 17.43
C PRO A 2 -10.50 27.23 16.94
N GLY A 3 -10.29 26.02 16.41
CA GLY A 3 -9.02 25.67 15.76
C GLY A 3 -8.98 26.29 14.37
N ASN A 4 -7.89 26.98 14.03
CA ASN A 4 -7.64 27.39 12.65
C ASN A 4 -7.24 26.13 11.87
N ILE A 5 -8.02 25.75 10.87
CA ILE A 5 -7.75 24.62 9.99
C ILE A 5 -7.36 25.18 8.63
N ASP A 6 -6.10 25.00 8.26
CA ASP A 6 -5.62 25.28 6.90
C ASP A 6 -5.60 23.98 6.10
N VAL A 7 -6.26 24.00 4.94
CA VAL A 7 -6.34 22.85 4.02
C VAL A 7 -5.54 23.16 2.77
N THR A 8 -4.58 22.29 2.46
CA THR A 8 -3.75 22.40 1.27
C THR A 8 -3.84 21.11 0.46
N GLU A 9 -4.30 21.21 -0.78
CA GLU A 9 -4.26 20.10 -1.73
C GLU A 9 -2.85 19.98 -2.32
N LEU A 10 -2.24 18.81 -2.16
CA LEU A 10 -0.88 18.54 -2.61
C LEU A 10 -0.91 17.92 -4.01
N LYS A 11 -0.11 18.47 -4.94
CA LYS A 11 0.04 17.95 -6.31
C LYS A 11 1.28 17.09 -6.49
N GLU A 12 2.22 17.21 -5.56
CA GLU A 12 3.50 16.52 -5.59
C GLU A 12 3.47 15.33 -4.64
N LEU A 13 4.10 14.23 -5.05
CA LEU A 13 4.25 13.04 -4.22
C LEU A 13 5.44 13.14 -3.26
N GLU A 14 6.26 14.17 -3.35
CA GLU A 14 7.32 14.44 -2.39
C GLU A 14 7.19 15.87 -1.86
N PHE A 15 7.13 16.03 -0.55
CA PHE A 15 6.96 17.32 0.10
C PHE A 15 7.53 17.29 1.51
N SER A 16 7.47 18.41 2.23
CA SER A 16 7.89 18.49 3.64
C SER A 16 6.82 19.13 4.50
N VAL A 17 6.65 18.59 5.70
CA VAL A 17 5.83 19.16 6.77
C VAL A 17 6.76 19.53 7.91
N GLY A 18 7.15 20.81 7.97
CA GLY A 18 8.22 21.26 8.87
C GLY A 18 9.54 20.54 8.58
N LYS A 19 10.06 19.79 9.55
CA LYS A 19 11.32 19.02 9.43
C LYS A 19 11.11 17.60 8.90
N VAL A 20 9.86 17.16 8.73
CA VAL A 20 9.53 15.81 8.26
C VAL A 20 9.43 15.84 6.75
N ARG A 21 10.27 15.04 6.08
CA ARG A 21 10.16 14.84 4.64
C ARG A 21 9.18 13.71 4.39
N VAL A 22 8.28 13.88 3.43
CA VAL A 22 7.22 12.92 3.12
C VAL A 22 7.37 12.48 1.67
N LYS A 23 7.29 11.18 1.43
CA LYS A 23 7.04 10.60 0.11
C LYS A 23 5.66 9.95 0.11
N ALA A 24 4.93 10.08 -0.98
CA ALA A 24 3.63 9.50 -1.20
C ALA A 24 3.68 8.55 -2.40
N ALA A 25 2.85 7.52 -2.39
CA ALA A 25 2.69 6.60 -3.50
C ALA A 25 1.22 6.19 -3.63
N PHE A 26 0.72 6.08 -4.85
CA PHE A 26 -0.59 5.49 -5.08
C PHE A 26 -0.59 4.02 -4.65
N VAL A 27 -1.64 3.60 -3.98
CA VAL A 27 -1.87 2.21 -3.59
C VAL A 27 -3.13 1.68 -4.27
N ASN A 28 -3.28 0.36 -4.33
CA ASN A 28 -4.41 -0.27 -5.00
C ASN A 28 -5.65 -0.24 -4.12
N HIS A 29 -6.66 0.50 -4.53
CA HIS A 29 -7.96 0.59 -3.88
C HIS A 29 -8.99 1.00 -4.94
N PRO A 30 -10.29 0.64 -4.84
CA PRO A 30 -11.31 1.00 -5.84
C PRO A 30 -11.42 2.51 -6.08
N GLY A 31 -11.22 3.30 -5.02
CA GLY A 31 -11.00 4.75 -5.11
C GLY A 31 -9.53 5.11 -5.07
N VAL A 32 -9.19 6.35 -5.48
CA VAL A 32 -7.82 6.87 -5.36
C VAL A 32 -7.38 6.85 -3.91
N CYS A 33 -6.33 6.10 -3.63
CA CYS A 33 -5.75 5.97 -2.30
C CYS A 33 -4.23 6.18 -2.36
N VAL A 34 -3.66 6.75 -1.30
CA VAL A 34 -2.25 7.14 -1.23
C VAL A 34 -1.65 6.63 0.08
N GLY A 35 -0.56 5.88 -0.02
CA GLY A 35 0.31 5.55 1.09
C GLY A 35 1.39 6.62 1.28
N TYR A 36 1.86 6.79 2.51
CA TYR A 36 2.84 7.81 2.88
C TYR A 36 4.04 7.18 3.58
N ARG A 37 5.24 7.68 3.27
CA ARG A 37 6.46 7.37 3.99
C ARG A 37 7.07 8.66 4.53
N LEU A 38 7.17 8.74 5.85
CA LEU A 38 7.62 9.89 6.60
C LEU A 38 9.06 9.64 7.04
N PHE A 39 9.92 10.62 6.82
CA PHE A 39 11.34 10.55 7.15
C PHE A 39 11.70 11.63 8.17
N SER A 40 12.38 11.22 9.23
CA SER A 40 12.95 12.08 10.26
C SER A 40 14.43 11.74 10.50
N SER A 41 15.10 12.49 11.37
CA SER A 41 16.46 12.15 11.81
C SER A 41 16.54 10.86 12.62
N ALA A 42 15.41 10.39 13.18
CA ALA A 42 15.36 9.18 13.99
C ALA A 42 15.06 7.90 13.19
N GLY A 43 14.57 8.04 11.95
CA GLY A 43 14.13 6.91 11.13
C GLY A 43 12.95 7.25 10.23
N SER A 44 12.29 6.21 9.71
CA SER A 44 11.18 6.29 8.77
C SER A 44 9.97 5.45 9.18
N ILE A 45 8.79 6.02 9.01
CA ILE A 45 7.50 5.37 9.22
C ILE A 45 6.77 5.34 7.88
N ALA A 46 6.31 4.17 7.46
CA ALA A 46 5.38 4.02 6.34
C ALA A 46 3.96 3.80 6.87
N TYR A 47 3.00 4.49 6.28
CA TYR A 47 1.58 4.36 6.54
C TYR A 47 0.88 4.04 5.23
N LEU A 48 0.37 2.82 5.10
CA LEU A 48 -0.45 2.39 3.99
C LEU A 48 -1.87 2.19 4.52
N PRO A 49 -2.81 3.11 4.22
CA PRO A 49 -4.22 2.90 4.54
C PRO A 49 -4.81 1.77 3.68
N ASP A 50 -6.13 1.75 3.49
CA ASP A 50 -6.86 0.81 2.62
C ASP A 50 -6.07 0.51 1.34
N ASN A 51 -5.60 -0.73 1.23
CA ASN A 51 -4.84 -1.22 0.09
C ASN A 51 -5.07 -2.73 -0.13
N GLU A 52 -5.12 -3.15 -1.39
CA GLU A 52 -5.25 -4.56 -1.78
C GLU A 52 -4.04 -5.01 -2.63
N PRO A 53 -3.33 -6.09 -2.29
CA PRO A 53 -2.20 -6.55 -3.11
C PRO A 53 -2.61 -6.87 -4.55
N PHE A 54 -1.88 -6.34 -5.55
CA PHE A 54 -2.29 -6.45 -6.95
C PHE A 54 -2.29 -7.89 -7.42
N GLN A 55 -1.24 -8.65 -7.10
CA GLN A 55 -1.11 -10.04 -7.53
C GLN A 55 -2.16 -10.92 -6.84
N ARG A 56 -2.50 -10.64 -5.57
CA ARG A 56 -3.55 -11.37 -4.84
C ARG A 56 -4.92 -11.16 -5.51
N MET A 57 -5.28 -9.91 -5.80
CA MET A 57 -6.52 -9.57 -6.50
C MET A 57 -6.61 -10.27 -7.87
N ARG A 58 -5.52 -10.23 -8.67
CA ARG A 58 -5.52 -10.74 -10.05
C ARG A 58 -5.39 -12.26 -10.16
N SER A 59 -4.84 -12.92 -9.14
CA SER A 59 -4.71 -14.38 -9.10
C SER A 59 -6.02 -15.07 -8.73
N HIS A 60 -7.01 -14.35 -8.18
CA HIS A 60 -8.27 -14.96 -7.76
C HIS A 60 -9.05 -15.54 -8.96
N PRO A 61 -9.63 -16.76 -8.86
CA PRO A 61 -10.19 -17.50 -10.00
C PRO A 61 -11.46 -16.93 -10.68
N GLY A 62 -11.86 -15.70 -10.39
CA GLY A 62 -13.07 -15.07 -10.93
C GLY A 62 -12.90 -14.38 -12.30
N GLY A 63 -11.67 -14.25 -12.81
CA GLY A 63 -11.37 -13.55 -14.07
C GLY A 63 -11.30 -14.49 -15.29
N GLN A 64 -11.77 -14.03 -16.45
CA GLN A 64 -11.68 -14.80 -17.71
C GLN A 64 -10.21 -15.10 -18.08
N GLU A 65 -9.92 -16.35 -18.45
CA GLU A 65 -8.60 -16.75 -18.93
C GLU A 65 -8.45 -16.41 -20.41
N THR A 66 -7.84 -15.25 -20.68
CA THR A 66 -7.43 -14.81 -22.03
C THR A 66 -5.90 -14.61 -22.08
N SER A 67 -5.32 -14.42 -23.27
CA SER A 67 -3.90 -14.02 -23.42
C SER A 67 -3.55 -12.77 -22.61
N ASP A 68 -4.54 -11.94 -22.30
CA ASP A 68 -4.43 -10.76 -21.44
C ASP A 68 -4.12 -11.11 -19.97
N ARG A 69 -4.39 -12.35 -19.54
CA ARG A 69 -4.18 -12.79 -18.15
C ARG A 69 -2.70 -12.82 -17.78
N LEU A 70 -1.82 -13.27 -18.67
CA LEU A 70 -0.38 -13.29 -18.37
C LEU A 70 0.20 -11.89 -18.27
N GLU A 71 -0.20 -10.99 -19.18
CA GLU A 71 0.20 -9.58 -19.13
C GLU A 71 -0.35 -8.88 -17.89
N ALA A 72 -1.61 -9.14 -17.52
CA ALA A 72 -2.22 -8.60 -16.30
C ALA A 72 -1.54 -9.09 -15.03
N LEU A 73 -1.16 -10.36 -14.95
CA LEU A 73 -0.40 -10.92 -13.83
C LEU A 73 1.00 -10.31 -13.75
N LYS A 74 1.69 -10.17 -14.90
CA LYS A 74 2.99 -9.49 -14.94
C LYS A 74 2.86 -8.04 -14.47
N TYR A 75 1.86 -7.31 -14.95
CA TYR A 75 1.59 -5.94 -14.50
C TYR A 75 1.35 -5.89 -12.99
N ALA A 76 0.56 -6.82 -12.45
CA ALA A 76 0.27 -6.91 -11.02
C ALA A 76 1.55 -7.12 -10.20
N SER A 77 2.40 -8.08 -10.58
CA SER A 77 3.69 -8.29 -9.93
C SER A 77 4.61 -7.05 -10.04
N ASP A 78 4.61 -6.37 -11.19
CA ASP A 78 5.39 -5.14 -11.36
C ASP A 78 4.88 -4.00 -10.44
N GLN A 79 3.58 -3.96 -10.11
CA GLN A 79 3.05 -2.99 -9.14
C GLN A 79 3.38 -3.37 -7.70
N ASP A 80 3.22 -4.63 -7.32
CA ASP A 80 3.58 -5.10 -5.97
C ASP A 80 5.07 -4.86 -5.70
N GLN A 81 5.94 -5.04 -6.71
CA GLN A 81 7.36 -4.73 -6.60
C GLN A 81 7.63 -3.24 -6.33
N LYS A 82 6.81 -2.32 -6.85
CA LYS A 82 6.93 -0.89 -6.54
C LYS A 82 6.51 -0.59 -5.10
N ILE A 83 5.50 -1.28 -4.58
CA ILE A 83 5.09 -1.15 -3.17
C ILE A 83 6.21 -1.70 -2.26
N ILE A 84 6.78 -2.86 -2.60
CA ILE A 84 7.94 -3.41 -1.87
C ILE A 84 9.10 -2.40 -1.84
N GLU A 85 9.45 -1.79 -2.98
CA GLU A 85 10.54 -0.81 -3.03
C GLU A 85 10.20 0.47 -2.26
N PHE A 86 8.94 0.93 -2.31
CA PHE A 86 8.48 2.09 -1.53
C PHE A 86 8.61 1.85 -0.02
N LEU A 87 8.31 0.64 0.44
CA LEU A 87 8.35 0.22 1.85
C LEU A 87 9.74 -0.22 2.33
N LYS A 88 10.67 -0.42 1.40
CA LYS A 88 11.95 -1.07 1.66
C LYS A 88 12.72 -0.45 2.82
N ASP A 89 13.16 -1.29 3.74
CA ASP A 89 13.94 -0.93 4.93
C ASP A 89 13.25 0.13 5.82
N ALA A 90 11.92 0.26 5.79
CA ALA A 90 11.20 1.13 6.71
C ALA A 90 11.35 0.64 8.16
N ASP A 91 11.45 1.58 9.11
CA ASP A 91 11.62 1.23 10.52
C ASP A 91 10.29 0.78 11.14
N VAL A 92 9.18 1.43 10.75
CA VAL A 92 7.82 1.03 11.12
C VAL A 92 6.93 1.04 9.88
N LEU A 93 6.11 0.00 9.70
CA LEU A 93 5.01 -0.04 8.75
C LEU A 93 3.69 -0.11 9.52
N ILE A 94 2.79 0.82 9.25
CA ILE A 94 1.39 0.75 9.68
C ILE A 94 0.58 0.49 8.41
N ILE A 95 -0.15 -0.61 8.37
CA ILE A 95 -0.85 -1.05 7.16
C ILE A 95 -2.19 -1.72 7.48
N ASP A 96 -3.19 -1.46 6.64
CA ASP A 96 -4.49 -2.13 6.70
C ASP A 96 -4.36 -3.64 6.47
N SER A 97 -5.11 -4.42 7.26
CA SER A 97 -5.17 -5.89 7.22
C SER A 97 -6.58 -6.35 7.61
N GLN A 98 -7.59 -5.81 6.93
CA GLN A 98 -8.98 -5.93 7.34
C GLN A 98 -9.48 -7.38 7.46
N TYR A 99 -8.96 -8.28 6.63
CA TYR A 99 -9.47 -9.64 6.50
C TYR A 99 -8.47 -10.69 6.97
N ASP A 100 -8.96 -11.87 7.33
CA ASP A 100 -8.17 -13.09 7.20
C ASP A 100 -8.24 -13.67 5.76
N ASP A 101 -7.46 -14.72 5.51
CA ASP A 101 -7.39 -15.39 4.21
C ASP A 101 -8.74 -15.96 3.70
N ALA A 102 -9.63 -16.36 4.61
CA ALA A 102 -10.93 -16.93 4.30
C ALA A 102 -11.96 -15.84 4.00
N GLU A 103 -12.00 -14.79 4.81
CA GLU A 103 -12.85 -13.61 4.61
C GLU A 103 -12.51 -12.92 3.28
N TYR A 104 -11.23 -12.78 2.97
CA TYR A 104 -10.76 -12.13 1.74
C TYR A 104 -11.35 -12.75 0.46
N GLN A 105 -11.60 -14.06 0.43
CA GLN A 105 -12.16 -14.72 -0.77
C GLN A 105 -13.50 -14.13 -1.22
N SER A 106 -14.27 -13.55 -0.29
CA SER A 106 -15.55 -12.89 -0.58
C SER A 106 -15.45 -11.37 -0.76
N HIS A 107 -14.25 -10.79 -0.60
CA HIS A 107 -13.99 -9.35 -0.62
C HIS A 107 -12.91 -8.94 -1.63
N VAL A 108 -12.59 -9.83 -2.58
CA VAL A 108 -11.65 -9.51 -3.66
C VAL A 108 -12.15 -8.29 -4.45
N GLY A 109 -11.27 -7.32 -4.64
CA GLY A 109 -11.55 -6.07 -5.32
C GLY A 109 -12.13 -4.98 -4.43
N TRP A 110 -12.23 -5.18 -3.11
CA TRP A 110 -12.76 -4.17 -2.19
C TRP A 110 -11.69 -3.19 -1.71
N GLY A 111 -10.41 -3.41 -2.05
CA GLY A 111 -9.33 -2.49 -1.70
C GLY A 111 -8.69 -2.73 -0.34
N HIS A 112 -8.84 -3.92 0.24
CA HIS A 112 -8.27 -4.27 1.54
C HIS A 112 -7.52 -5.60 1.50
N GLY A 113 -6.47 -5.70 2.29
CA GLY A 113 -5.59 -6.87 2.35
C GLY A 113 -5.97 -7.84 3.47
N CYS A 114 -5.39 -9.05 3.43
CA CYS A 114 -5.41 -9.96 4.56
C CYS A 114 -4.12 -9.88 5.39
N VAL A 115 -4.20 -10.36 6.65
CA VAL A 115 -3.07 -10.37 7.58
C VAL A 115 -1.85 -11.11 7.01
N GLU A 116 -2.05 -12.25 6.35
CA GLU A 116 -0.97 -13.08 5.79
C GLU A 116 -0.19 -12.34 4.70
N ASP A 117 -0.91 -11.69 3.78
CA ASP A 117 -0.29 -10.93 2.68
C ASP A 117 0.47 -9.71 3.21
N VAL A 118 -0.05 -9.06 4.25
CA VAL A 118 0.60 -7.93 4.92
C VAL A 118 1.91 -8.34 5.60
N VAL A 119 1.92 -9.48 6.30
CA VAL A 119 3.13 -10.04 6.91
C VAL A 119 4.16 -10.39 5.82
N ALA A 120 3.72 -11.02 4.72
CA ALA A 120 4.60 -11.35 3.61
C ALA A 120 5.22 -10.08 2.97
N LEU A 121 4.40 -9.04 2.74
CA LEU A 121 4.87 -7.76 2.21
C LEU A 121 5.92 -7.11 3.12
N ALA A 122 5.68 -7.06 4.43
CA ALA A 122 6.62 -6.52 5.40
C ALA A 122 7.96 -7.26 5.38
N LEU A 123 7.93 -8.60 5.26
CA LEU A 123 9.12 -9.43 5.14
C LEU A 123 9.88 -9.16 3.83
N PHE A 124 9.19 -9.12 2.68
CA PHE A 124 9.82 -8.83 1.38
C PHE A 124 10.45 -7.43 1.34
N ALA A 125 9.80 -6.44 1.96
CA ALA A 125 10.32 -5.09 2.09
C ALA A 125 11.40 -4.93 3.17
N ARG A 126 11.68 -5.97 4.00
CA ARG A 126 12.61 -5.90 5.13
C ARG A 126 12.27 -4.77 6.12
N VAL A 127 10.97 -4.60 6.37
CA VAL A 127 10.47 -3.69 7.40
C VAL A 127 10.94 -4.17 8.78
N ARG A 128 11.37 -3.26 9.65
CA ARG A 128 11.88 -3.63 10.98
C ARG A 128 10.78 -3.94 11.99
N GLN A 129 9.69 -3.18 11.94
CA GLN A 129 8.52 -3.36 12.78
C GLN A 129 7.25 -3.17 11.95
N LEU A 130 6.36 -4.15 12.04
CA LEU A 130 5.00 -4.12 11.52
C LEU A 130 4.05 -3.91 12.69
#